data_AF-A0A7K2JDB2-F1
#
_entry.id   AF-A0A7K2JDB2-F1
#
_cell.length_a   1.000
_cell.length_b   1.000
_cell.length_c   1.000
_cell.angle_alpha   90.00
_cell.angle_beta   90.00
_cell.angle_gamma   90.00
#
_symmetry.space_group_name_H-M   'P 1'
#
loop_
_entity.id
_entity.type
_entity.pdbx_description
1 polymer ?
#
loop_
_entity_poly.entity_id
_entity_poly.type
_entity_poly.pdbx_seq_one_letter_code
_entity_poly.pdbx_strand_id
1 'polypeptide(L)'
;MTVMEPVTGGTNFQEEGAVINTERFTEAVTYRTNCYEGKVTYHLGREWSSLSFTAGIEDTSDDTRMRLTVRGDGKVLTTSTLTLGTSKKVKLDVSGVLRLQVVLTPVRSTCNLVSDTVVALGDPTLTNP
;
A
#
# COMPACT_ATOMS: atom_id res chain seq x y z
N MET A 1 16.57 9.86 -5.76
CA MET A 1 15.37 9.43 -5.02
C MET A 1 15.80 8.36 -4.03
N THR A 2 15.45 8.47 -2.76
CA THR A 2 15.83 7.48 -1.74
C THR A 2 14.76 6.39 -1.73
N VAL A 3 15.14 5.17 -2.12
CA VAL A 3 14.27 4.00 -2.06
C VAL A 3 14.28 3.46 -0.63
N MET A 4 13.11 3.21 -0.05
CA MET A 4 13.02 2.58 1.26
C MET A 4 13.10 1.07 1.12
N GLU A 5 14.22 0.48 1.52
CA GLU A 5 14.32 -0.97 1.56
C GLU A 5 13.43 -1.55 2.68
N PRO A 6 12.62 -2.57 2.37
CA PRO A 6 11.83 -3.26 3.38
C PRO A 6 12.74 -4.06 4.31
N VAL A 7 12.51 -3.96 5.62
CA VAL A 7 13.26 -4.74 6.63
C VAL A 7 12.69 -6.14 6.81
N THR A 8 11.40 -6.35 6.52
CA THR A 8 10.76 -7.68 6.59
C THR A 8 9.53 -7.73 5.69
N GLY A 9 9.27 -8.91 5.11
CA GLY A 9 8.22 -9.10 4.12
C GLY A 9 8.66 -8.56 2.76
N GLY A 10 7.70 -8.15 1.93
CA GLY A 10 8.02 -7.45 0.69
C GLY A 10 8.36 -8.32 -0.52
N THR A 11 8.49 -9.65 -0.40
CA THR A 11 8.81 -10.53 -1.56
C THR A 11 7.80 -10.44 -2.70
N ASN A 12 6.55 -10.12 -2.38
CA ASN A 12 5.46 -9.94 -3.34
C ASN A 12 5.08 -8.46 -3.53
N PHE A 13 5.83 -7.55 -2.91
CA PHE A 13 5.70 -6.11 -3.16
C PHE A 13 6.72 -5.74 -4.24
N GLN A 14 6.27 -5.05 -5.29
CA GLN A 14 7.11 -4.67 -6.42
C GLN A 14 7.13 -3.15 -6.57
N GLU A 15 8.26 -2.60 -6.99
CA GLU A 15 8.40 -1.19 -7.36
C GLU A 15 8.16 -1.06 -8.86
N GLU A 16 6.89 -0.95 -9.23
CA GLU A 16 6.46 -0.84 -10.63
C GLU A 16 5.33 0.19 -10.73
N GLY A 17 5.21 0.85 -11.88
CA GLY A 17 4.12 1.80 -12.11
C GLY A 17 2.75 1.12 -12.12
N ALA A 18 1.71 1.88 -11.78
CA ALA A 18 0.34 1.41 -11.71
C ALA A 18 -0.65 2.43 -12.31
N VAL A 19 -1.82 1.96 -12.72
CA VAL A 19 -2.95 2.82 -13.11
C VAL A 19 -4.06 2.60 -12.10
N ILE A 20 -4.45 3.65 -11.38
CA ILE A 20 -5.48 3.60 -10.33
C ILE A 20 -6.57 4.59 -10.70
N ASN A 21 -7.79 4.09 -10.96
CA ASN A 21 -8.93 4.93 -11.32
C ASN A 21 -8.59 5.90 -12.46
N THR A 22 -8.05 5.35 -13.55
CA THR A 22 -7.59 6.04 -14.78
C THR A 22 -6.37 6.95 -14.63
N GLU A 23 -5.84 7.13 -13.42
CA GLU A 23 -4.65 7.94 -13.15
C GLU A 23 -3.39 7.06 -13.16
N ARG A 24 -2.40 7.43 -13.98
CA ARG A 24 -1.13 6.71 -14.10
C ARG A 24 -0.12 7.23 -13.09
N PHE A 25 0.45 6.32 -12.29
CA PHE A 25 1.55 6.55 -11.36
C PHE A 25 2.79 5.81 -11.88
N THR A 26 3.89 6.52 -12.11
CA THR A 26 5.16 5.91 -12.53
C THR A 26 5.98 5.39 -11.36
N GLU A 27 5.83 6.02 -10.20
CA GLU A 27 6.44 5.61 -8.93
C GLU A 27 5.34 4.97 -8.09
N ALA A 28 5.29 3.64 -8.06
CA ALA A 28 4.33 2.96 -7.21
C ALA A 28 4.93 1.72 -6.57
N VAL A 29 4.33 1.33 -5.45
CA VAL A 29 4.56 0.02 -4.83
C VAL A 29 3.30 -0.80 -5.02
N THR A 30 3.42 -1.93 -5.72
CA THR A 30 2.30 -2.83 -6.01
C THR A 30 2.39 -4.10 -5.18
N TYR A 31 1.26 -4.73 -4.95
CA TYR A 31 1.16 -6.06 -4.37
C TYR A 31 0.12 -6.86 -5.17
N ARG A 32 0.61 -7.88 -5.89
CA ARG A 32 -0.22 -8.83 -6.63
C ARG A 32 -0.61 -10.00 -5.73
N THR A 33 -1.88 -10.37 -5.76
CA THR A 33 -2.40 -11.47 -4.94
C THR A 33 -3.62 -12.13 -5.56
N ASN A 34 -3.73 -13.44 -5.36
CA ASN A 34 -4.94 -14.23 -5.57
C ASN A 34 -5.63 -14.53 -4.23
N CYS A 35 -5.89 -13.47 -3.45
CA CYS A 35 -6.61 -13.50 -2.17
C CYS A 35 -5.80 -13.96 -0.93
N TYR A 36 -4.48 -13.78 -0.97
CA TYR A 36 -3.62 -13.84 0.20
C TYR A 36 -3.35 -12.45 0.78
N GLU A 37 -3.07 -12.41 2.07
CA GLU A 37 -2.67 -11.19 2.74
C GLU A 37 -1.24 -10.80 2.36
N GLY A 38 -1.06 -9.53 2.02
CA GLY A 38 0.24 -8.91 1.79
C GLY A 38 0.69 -8.15 3.02
N LYS A 39 1.97 -8.29 3.38
CA LYS A 39 2.58 -7.52 4.46
C LYS A 39 4.00 -7.13 4.12
N VAL A 40 4.32 -5.86 4.33
CA VAL A 40 5.67 -5.31 4.22
C VAL A 40 5.94 -4.36 5.38
N THR A 41 7.17 -4.36 5.88
CA THR A 41 7.61 -3.49 6.98
C THR A 41 8.87 -2.73 6.59
N TYR A 42 8.83 -1.41 6.71
CA TYR A 42 9.92 -0.48 6.41
C TYR A 42 10.52 0.08 7.70
N HIS A 43 11.79 0.48 7.63
CA HIS A 43 12.44 1.22 8.71
C HIS A 43 12.50 2.70 8.35
N LEU A 44 11.87 3.52 9.18
CA LEU A 44 11.79 4.97 8.96
C LEU A 44 12.88 5.75 9.69
N GLY A 45 13.72 5.09 10.50
CA GLY A 45 14.80 5.75 11.24
C GLY A 45 14.37 6.79 12.28
N ARG A 46 13.06 7.06 12.44
CA ARG A 46 12.48 8.21 13.15
C ARG A 46 12.81 9.58 12.52
N GLU A 47 13.18 9.59 11.25
CA GLU A 47 13.64 10.79 10.53
C GLU A 47 12.50 11.57 9.85
N TRP A 48 11.35 10.92 9.67
CA TRP A 48 10.23 11.42 8.90
C TRP A 48 9.06 11.85 9.78
N SER A 49 8.28 12.83 9.30
CA SER A 49 7.09 13.35 9.99
C SER A 49 5.79 13.05 9.24
N SER A 50 5.82 12.91 7.91
CA SER A 50 4.63 12.63 7.11
C SER A 50 4.91 11.58 6.03
N LEU A 51 3.92 10.71 5.82
CA LEU A 51 3.81 9.80 4.68
C LEU A 51 2.54 10.12 3.90
N SER A 52 2.64 10.31 2.59
CA SER A 52 1.49 10.43 1.70
C SER A 52 1.59 9.51 0.49
N PHE A 53 0.44 9.02 0.01
CA PHE A 53 0.32 8.21 -1.20
C PHE A 53 -1.14 8.19 -1.69
N THR A 54 -1.34 7.74 -2.93
CA THR A 54 -2.66 7.38 -3.46
C THR A 54 -2.79 5.86 -3.48
N ALA A 55 -3.75 5.32 -2.72
CA ALA A 55 -4.03 3.89 -2.72
C ALA A 55 -5.22 3.54 -3.61
N GLY A 56 -5.15 2.38 -4.25
CA GLY A 56 -6.30 1.78 -4.92
C GLY A 56 -5.96 0.42 -5.49
N ILE A 57 -6.90 -0.10 -6.27
CA ILE A 57 -6.74 -1.35 -7.01
C ILE A 57 -6.46 -0.95 -8.46
N GLU A 58 -5.47 -1.62 -9.05
CA GLU A 58 -5.03 -1.33 -10.40
C GLU A 58 -6.13 -1.70 -11.41
N ASP A 59 -6.32 -0.85 -12.42
CA ASP A 59 -7.51 -0.89 -13.29
C ASP A 59 -7.64 -2.17 -14.13
N THR A 60 -6.56 -2.95 -14.32
CA THR A 60 -6.60 -4.25 -15.03
C THR A 60 -6.85 -5.44 -14.10
N SER A 61 -7.02 -5.20 -12.80
CA SER A 61 -7.38 -6.23 -11.82
C SER A 61 -8.85 -6.62 -11.88
N ASP A 62 -9.16 -7.82 -11.39
CA ASP A 62 -10.54 -8.22 -11.14
C ASP A 62 -11.17 -7.42 -9.98
N ASP A 63 -12.51 -7.32 -9.96
CA ASP A 63 -13.28 -6.56 -8.96
C ASP A 63 -13.30 -7.23 -7.58
N THR A 64 -12.14 -7.20 -6.92
CA THR A 64 -11.94 -7.64 -5.54
C THR A 64 -11.90 -6.42 -4.62
N ARG A 65 -12.40 -6.54 -3.39
CA ARG A 65 -12.18 -5.52 -2.35
C ARG A 65 -10.99 -5.88 -1.48
N MET A 66 -10.15 -4.89 -1.19
CA MET A 66 -8.95 -5.05 -0.38
C MET A 66 -8.98 -4.11 0.82
N ARG A 67 -8.60 -4.58 2.00
CA ARG A 67 -8.43 -3.73 3.19
C ARG A 67 -6.96 -3.35 3.34
N LEU A 68 -6.68 -2.07 3.18
CA LEU A 68 -5.40 -1.46 3.52
C LEU A 68 -5.38 -1.13 5.02
N THR A 69 -4.36 -1.56 5.73
CA THR A 69 -4.03 -1.12 7.09
C THR A 69 -2.59 -0.67 7.14
N VAL A 70 -2.34 0.55 7.63
CA VAL A 70 -1.00 1.06 7.89
C VAL A 70 -0.79 1.18 9.39
N ARG A 71 0.35 0.71 9.89
CA ARG A 71 0.73 0.79 11.30
C ARG A 71 2.09 1.44 11.48
N GLY A 72 2.23 2.27 12.51
CA GLY A 72 3.51 2.80 12.99
C GLY A 72 3.80 2.20 14.36
N ASP A 73 4.91 1.48 14.50
CA ASP A 73 5.33 0.81 15.74
C ASP A 73 4.21 -0.04 16.39
N GLY A 74 3.42 -0.71 15.53
CA GLY A 74 2.30 -1.57 15.94
C GLY A 74 0.96 -0.85 16.13
N LYS A 75 0.94 0.48 16.23
CA LYS A 75 -0.31 1.27 16.32
C LYS A 75 -0.90 1.49 14.93
N VAL A 76 -2.20 1.26 14.77
CA VAL A 76 -2.92 1.57 13.52
C VAL A 76 -2.93 3.08 13.30
N LEU A 77 -2.39 3.51 12.15
CA LEU A 77 -2.43 4.89 11.67
C LEU A 77 -3.63 5.11 10.73
N THR A 78 -3.96 4.11 9.91
CA THR A 78 -5.18 4.11 9.10
C THR A 78 -5.65 2.71 8.75
N THR A 79 -6.95 2.58 8.50
CA THR A 79 -7.56 1.44 7.85
C THR A 79 -8.52 1.94 6.79
N SER A 80 -8.49 1.37 5.59
CA SER A 80 -9.38 1.74 4.49
C SER A 80 -9.72 0.52 3.64
N THR A 81 -10.96 0.45 3.19
CA THR A 81 -11.37 -0.52 2.17
C THR A 81 -11.20 0.13 0.79
N LEU A 82 -10.42 -0.52 -0.06
CA LEU A 82 -10.18 -0.17 -1.45
C LEU A 82 -11.15 -0.98 -2.32
N THR A 83 -11.71 -0.30 -3.31
CA THR A 83 -12.63 -0.87 -4.32
C THR A 83 -12.12 -0.49 -5.70
N LEU A 84 -12.26 -1.40 -6.67
CA LEU A 84 -11.88 -1.13 -8.06
C LEU A 84 -12.61 0.10 -8.61
N GLY A 85 -11.96 0.86 -9.48
CA GLY A 85 -12.51 2.09 -10.07
C GLY A 85 -12.60 3.27 -9.10
N THR A 86 -11.90 3.22 -7.97
CA THR A 86 -11.80 4.34 -7.02
C THR A 86 -10.37 4.50 -6.52
N SER A 87 -9.99 5.71 -6.15
CA SER A 87 -8.71 6.01 -5.53
C SER A 87 -8.89 6.68 -4.16
N LYS A 88 -7.93 6.46 -3.27
CA LYS A 88 -7.91 7.05 -1.93
C LYS A 88 -6.59 7.74 -1.68
N LYS A 89 -6.62 9.07 -1.57
CA LYS A 89 -5.48 9.84 -1.05
C LYS A 89 -5.34 9.58 0.45
N VAL A 90 -4.14 9.19 0.87
CA VAL A 90 -3.79 8.91 2.26
C VAL A 90 -2.65 9.84 2.67
N LYS A 91 -2.79 10.46 3.85
CA LYS A 91 -1.74 11.23 4.51
C LYS A 91 -1.70 10.83 5.98
N LEU A 92 -0.53 10.43 6.46
CA LEU A 92 -0.32 9.91 7.80
C LEU A 92 0.76 10.71 8.51
N ASP A 93 0.55 10.99 9.79
CA ASP A 93 1.61 11.41 10.70
C ASP A 93 2.43 10.18 11.07
N VAL A 94 3.73 10.23 10.75
CA VAL A 94 4.71 9.18 11.06
C VAL A 94 5.84 9.72 11.95
N SER A 95 5.62 10.86 12.60
CA SER A 95 6.60 11.49 13.49
C SER A 95 7.04 10.53 14.59
N GLY A 96 8.35 10.30 14.67
CA GLY A 96 8.96 9.42 15.66
C GLY A 96 8.75 7.92 15.43
N VAL A 97 8.08 7.52 14.33
CA VAL A 97 7.86 6.10 13.99
C VAL A 97 9.19 5.45 13.58
N LEU A 98 9.53 4.32 14.18
CA LEU A 98 10.71 3.53 13.81
C LEU A 98 10.41 2.51 12.70
N ARG A 99 9.27 1.83 12.81
CA ARG A 99 8.83 0.77 11.90
C ARG A 99 7.44 1.07 11.36
N LEU A 100 7.37 1.23 10.04
CA LEU A 100 6.11 1.36 9.32
C LEU A 100 5.72 0.02 8.72
N GLN A 101 4.50 -0.42 8.93
CA GLN A 101 3.97 -1.65 8.37
C GLN A 101 2.75 -1.37 7.50
N VAL A 102 2.77 -1.89 6.28
CA VAL A 102 1.64 -1.90 5.37
C VAL A 102 1.09 -3.32 5.30
N VAL A 103 -0.21 -3.47 5.52
CA VAL A 103 -0.94 -4.74 5.45
C VAL A 103 -2.09 -4.62 4.47
N LEU A 104 -2.20 -5.57 3.56
CA LEU A 104 -3.21 -5.66 2.52
C LEU A 104 -3.98 -6.95 2.71
N THR A 105 -5.16 -6.87 3.31
CA THR A 105 -5.98 -8.04 3.63
C THR A 105 -7.15 -8.14 2.65
N PRO A 106 -7.31 -9.26 1.92
CA PRO A 106 -8.45 -9.47 1.04
C PRO A 106 -9.79 -9.52 1.79
N VAL A 107 -10.83 -8.91 1.23
CA VAL A 107 -12.21 -9.11 1.70
C VAL A 107 -12.73 -10.42 1.12
N ARG A 108 -12.71 -11.48 1.94
CA ARG A 108 -12.97 -12.87 1.52
C ARG A 108 -14.25 -13.09 0.69
N SER A 109 -15.30 -12.29 0.90
CA SER A 109 -16.56 -12.44 0.14
C SER A 109 -16.46 -11.99 -1.32
N THR A 110 -15.44 -11.20 -1.67
CA THR A 110 -15.19 -10.74 -3.05
C THR A 110 -13.96 -11.41 -3.66
N CYS A 111 -13.42 -12.42 -2.99
CA CYS A 111 -12.18 -13.07 -3.36
C CYS A 111 -12.44 -14.25 -4.29
N ASN A 112 -11.68 -14.31 -5.38
CA ASN A 112 -11.61 -15.47 -6.26
C ASN A 112 -10.14 -15.95 -6.35
N LEU A 113 -9.90 -17.24 -6.08
CA LEU A 113 -8.55 -17.82 -6.04
C LEU A 113 -7.90 -17.96 -7.42
N VAL A 114 -8.68 -17.78 -8.49
CA VAL A 114 -8.19 -17.82 -9.88
C VAL A 114 -7.95 -16.43 -10.49
N SER A 115 -8.39 -15.37 -9.82
CA SER A 115 -8.21 -13.98 -10.25
C SER A 115 -7.01 -13.33 -9.59
N ASP A 116 -6.27 -12.53 -10.34
CA ASP A 116 -5.21 -11.68 -9.81
C ASP A 116 -5.79 -10.31 -9.45
N THR A 117 -5.51 -9.86 -8.23
CA THR A 117 -5.77 -8.48 -7.80
C THR A 117 -4.44 -7.81 -7.50
N VAL A 118 -4.23 -6.62 -8.07
CA VAL A 118 -3.08 -5.78 -7.80
C VAL A 118 -3.54 -4.57 -7.02
N VAL A 119 -3.06 -4.46 -5.78
CA VAL A 119 -3.19 -3.22 -5.00
C VAL A 119 -1.97 -2.37 -5.26
N ALA A 120 -2.15 -1.08 -5.44
CA ALA A 120 -1.07 -0.14 -5.67
C ALA A 120 -1.10 1.03 -4.68
N LEU A 121 0.09 1.46 -4.26
CA LEU A 121 0.35 2.70 -3.55
C LEU A 121 1.13 3.62 -4.51
N GLY A 122 0.44 4.53 -5.18
CA GLY A 122 1.01 5.50 -6.11
C GLY A 122 1.63 6.70 -5.41
N ASP A 123 2.78 7.14 -5.93
CA ASP A 123 3.64 8.23 -5.48
C ASP A 123 3.86 8.29 -3.95
N PRO A 124 4.30 7.18 -3.32
CA PRO A 124 4.57 7.19 -1.89
C PRO A 124 5.71 8.15 -1.56
N THR A 125 5.38 9.19 -0.81
CA THR A 125 6.31 10.26 -0.45
C THR A 125 6.43 10.38 1.06
N LEU A 126 7.67 10.37 1.56
CA LEU A 126 8.01 10.74 2.92
C LEU A 126 8.57 12.15 2.96
N THR A 127 8.21 12.91 3.99
CA THR A 127 8.78 14.23 4.25
C THR A 127 9.24 14.35 5.69
N ASN A 128 10.34 15.05 5.89
CA ASN A 128 10.81 15.50 7.19
C ASN A 128 10.25 16.91 7.49
N PRO A 129 10.33 17.37 8.75
CA PRO A 129 10.01 18.75 9.12
C PRO A 129 10.86 19.80 8.41
#